data_AF-A0A0D8I075-F1
#
_entry.id   AF-A0A0D8I075-F1
#
_cell.length_a   1.000
_cell.length_b   1.000
_cell.length_c   1.000
_cell.angle_alpha   90.00
_cell.angle_beta   90.00
_cell.angle_gamma   90.00
#
_symmetry.space_group_name_H-M   'P 1'
#
loop_
_entity.id
_entity.type
_entity.pdbx_description
1 polymer ?
#
loop_
_entity_poly.entity_id
_entity_poly.type
_entity_poly.pdbx_seq_one_letter_code
_entity_poly.pdbx_strand_id
1 'polypeptide(L)'
;MNWNYRPTETGWFVKVAEEDSTITIFDPAGILRGELFPTPVDGIDRDTLTPRKGHPAVLRLPDGTIGTFLDQKPKAMRRRNKRCEVAIADRTYLFAHTSGRKATALRDGIPLARMERGRWSRRNTVTRKSLAVVDALDECVLTIFEKVVTPGRTGAFDQVISDFSNI
;
A
#
# COMPACT_ATOMS: atom_id res chain seq x y z
N MET A 1 -7.05 16.69 -7.95
CA MET A 1 -7.02 16.66 -6.47
C MET A 1 -6.44 15.31 -6.04
N ASN A 2 -5.19 15.29 -5.56
CA ASN A 2 -4.44 14.06 -5.29
C ASN A 2 -5.01 13.31 -4.09
N TRP A 3 -5.70 12.20 -4.36
CA TRP A 3 -6.42 11.39 -3.35
C TRP A 3 -5.48 10.71 -2.33
N ASN A 4 -4.19 10.58 -2.66
CA ASN A 4 -3.17 9.99 -1.78
C ASN A 4 -2.93 10.80 -0.49
N TYR A 5 -3.18 12.11 -0.53
CA TYR A 5 -3.05 13.00 0.62
C TYR A 5 -4.27 13.02 1.53
N ARG A 6 -5.39 12.42 1.10
CA ARG A 6 -6.58 12.36 1.96
C ARG A 6 -6.36 11.31 3.05
N PRO A 7 -6.65 11.63 4.31
CA PRO A 7 -6.60 10.66 5.38
C PRO A 7 -7.47 9.42 5.11
N THR A 8 -7.11 8.29 5.72
CA THR A 8 -7.98 7.12 5.90
C THR A 8 -9.15 7.50 6.82
N GLU A 9 -10.13 6.61 6.98
CA GLU A 9 -11.21 6.80 7.96
C GLU A 9 -10.68 6.91 9.40
N THR A 10 -9.49 6.38 9.69
CA THR A 10 -8.81 6.49 10.99
C THR A 10 -7.88 7.69 11.12
N GLY A 11 -7.80 8.55 10.09
CA GLY A 11 -6.98 9.76 10.12
C GLY A 11 -5.52 9.58 9.68
N TRP A 12 -5.10 8.36 9.35
CA TRP A 12 -3.75 8.07 8.83
C TRP A 12 -3.60 8.55 7.40
N PHE A 13 -2.41 8.93 6.97
CA PHE A 13 -2.18 9.40 5.61
C PHE A 13 -0.77 9.08 5.12
N VAL A 14 -0.57 9.24 3.81
CA VAL A 14 0.73 9.02 3.17
C VAL A 14 1.19 10.28 2.44
N LYS A 15 2.49 10.48 2.34
CA LYS A 15 3.11 11.45 1.43
C LYS A 15 4.13 10.73 0.55
N VAL A 16 4.25 11.19 -0.69
CA VAL A 16 5.28 10.70 -1.61
C VAL A 16 6.36 11.76 -1.68
N ALA A 17 7.62 11.39 -1.45
CA ALA A 17 8.75 12.27 -1.66
C ALA A 17 9.02 12.39 -3.17
N GLU A 18 9.21 13.62 -3.67
CA GLU A 18 9.37 13.90 -5.10
C GLU A 18 10.70 13.38 -5.66
N GLU A 19 11.77 13.37 -4.86
CA GLU A 19 13.13 13.03 -5.33
C GLU A 19 13.37 11.52 -5.43
N ASP A 20 12.85 10.73 -4.49
CA ASP A 20 13.17 9.29 -4.38
C ASP A 20 11.95 8.37 -4.53
N SER A 21 10.76 8.93 -4.81
CA SER A 21 9.48 8.21 -4.80
C SER A 21 9.20 7.40 -3.51
N THR A 22 9.87 7.75 -2.42
CA THR A 22 9.67 7.16 -1.10
C THR A 22 8.28 7.50 -0.60
N ILE A 23 7.54 6.50 -0.10
CA ILE A 23 6.25 6.74 0.56
C ILE A 23 6.46 6.80 2.06
N THR A 24 6.17 7.96 2.64
CA THR A 24 6.15 8.17 4.08
C THR A 24 4.73 8.01 4.61
N ILE A 25 4.58 7.32 5.73
CA ILE A 25 3.29 6.96 6.34
C ILE A 25 3.21 7.66 7.69
N PHE A 26 2.12 8.41 7.91
CA PHE A 26 1.90 9.20 9.11
C PHE A 26 0.64 8.75 9.84
N ASP A 27 0.69 8.80 11.16
CA ASP A 27 -0.48 8.65 12.01
C ASP A 27 -1.34 9.94 12.04
N PRO A 28 -2.51 9.94 12.71
CA PRO A 28 -3.40 11.09 12.75
C PRO A 28 -2.81 12.32 13.45
N ALA A 29 -1.79 12.13 14.29
CA ALA A 29 -1.05 13.22 14.93
C ALA A 29 0.06 13.79 14.02
N GLY A 30 0.25 13.22 12.83
CA GLY A 30 1.32 13.61 11.91
C GLY A 30 2.68 13.02 12.26
N ILE A 31 2.73 12.02 13.14
CA ILE A 31 3.98 11.34 13.51
C ILE A 31 4.32 10.31 12.43
N LEU A 32 5.58 10.30 11.98
CA LEU A 32 6.09 9.29 11.05
C LEU A 32 6.01 7.90 11.67
N ARG A 33 5.42 6.94 10.95
CA ARG A 33 5.26 5.54 11.40
C ARG A 33 5.85 4.51 10.47
N GLY A 34 6.20 4.90 9.24
CA GLY A 34 6.89 4.02 8.33
C GLY A 34 7.29 4.71 7.04
N GLU A 35 8.29 4.14 6.39
CA GLU A 35 8.82 4.59 5.11
C GLU A 35 8.93 3.40 4.18
N LEU A 36 8.30 3.48 3.02
CA LEU A 36 8.33 2.45 2.00
C LEU A 36 9.26 2.91 0.87
N PHE A 37 10.39 2.22 0.75
CA PHE A 37 11.43 2.44 -0.24
C PHE A 37 11.27 1.45 -1.40
N PRO A 38 10.96 1.92 -2.61
CA PRO A 38 11.02 1.11 -3.82
C PRO A 38 12.46 0.63 -4.07
N THR A 39 12.65 -0.62 -4.50
CA THR A 39 13.99 -1.08 -4.90
C THR A 39 14.34 -0.52 -6.28
N PRO A 40 15.50 0.14 -6.46
CA PRO A 40 16.00 0.53 -7.77
C PRO A 40 16.23 -0.71 -8.65
N VAL A 41 15.85 -0.63 -9.92
CA VAL A 41 16.17 -1.68 -10.90
C VAL A 41 17.19 -1.10 -11.87
N ASP A 42 18.31 -1.81 -12.07
CA ASP A 42 19.33 -1.41 -13.03
C ASP A 42 18.70 -1.20 -14.43
N GLY A 43 18.96 -0.03 -15.02
CA GLY A 43 18.54 0.32 -16.38
C GLY A 43 17.17 1.00 -16.52
N ILE A 44 16.52 1.37 -15.41
CA ILE A 44 15.36 2.28 -15.41
C ILE A 44 15.78 3.60 -14.77
N ASP A 45 15.39 4.71 -15.38
CA ASP A 45 15.72 6.07 -14.95
C ASP A 45 15.43 6.25 -13.46
N ARG A 46 16.35 6.90 -12.73
CA ARG A 46 16.25 7.11 -11.28
C ARG A 46 14.96 7.82 -10.87
N ASP A 47 14.33 8.52 -11.82
CA ASP A 47 13.09 9.28 -11.65
C ASP A 47 11.80 8.43 -11.53
N THR A 48 11.87 7.09 -11.62
CA THR A 48 10.67 6.23 -11.45
C THR A 48 10.89 5.04 -10.52
N LEU A 49 11.29 5.34 -9.29
CA LEU A 49 11.32 4.38 -8.18
C LEU A 49 9.88 3.99 -7.78
N THR A 50 9.31 2.95 -8.39
CA THR A 50 8.01 2.40 -7.97
C THR A 50 8.14 0.97 -7.47
N PRO A 51 7.40 0.56 -6.43
CA PRO A 51 7.22 -0.83 -6.06
C PRO A 51 6.61 -1.57 -7.24
N ARG A 52 7.49 -2.15 -8.04
CA ARG A 52 7.13 -2.83 -9.27
C ARG A 52 6.64 -4.22 -8.88
N LYS A 53 5.60 -4.69 -9.57
CA LYS A 53 5.06 -6.02 -9.32
C LYS A 53 6.17 -7.07 -9.39
N GLY A 54 6.23 -7.93 -8.39
CA GLY A 54 7.22 -9.00 -8.28
C GLY A 54 8.61 -8.55 -7.83
N HIS A 55 8.83 -7.27 -7.55
CA HIS A 55 10.08 -6.76 -6.98
C HIS A 55 9.81 -6.37 -5.53
N PRO A 56 10.62 -6.86 -4.57
CA PRO A 56 10.50 -6.43 -3.19
C PRO A 56 10.72 -4.91 -3.08
N ALA A 57 10.05 -4.28 -2.12
CA ALA A 57 10.35 -2.95 -1.61
C ALA A 57 10.67 -3.08 -0.12
N VAL A 58 11.36 -2.10 0.43
CA VAL A 58 11.78 -2.10 1.83
C VAL A 58 10.81 -1.23 2.64
N LEU A 59 10.25 -1.78 3.72
CA LEU A 59 9.49 -1.00 4.70
C LEU A 59 10.37 -0.76 5.91
N ARG A 60 10.63 0.49 6.27
CA ARG A 60 11.41 0.88 7.44
C ARG A 60 10.50 1.53 8.47
N LEU A 61 10.63 1.14 9.73
CA LEU A 61 9.97 1.79 10.87
C LEU A 61 10.88 2.84 11.51
N PRO A 62 10.32 3.81 12.28
CA PRO A 62 11.11 4.84 12.96
C PRO A 62 12.14 4.32 13.95
N ASP A 63 11.90 3.15 14.54
CA ASP A 63 12.84 2.48 15.45
C ASP A 63 14.01 1.78 14.73
N GLY A 64 14.05 1.85 13.40
CA GLY A 64 15.07 1.21 12.57
C GLY A 64 14.72 -0.22 12.15
N THR A 65 13.58 -0.77 12.56
CA THR A 65 13.13 -2.09 12.11
C THR A 65 12.90 -2.09 10.61
N ILE A 66 13.45 -3.10 9.93
CA ILE A 66 13.33 -3.26 8.48
C ILE A 66 12.45 -4.47 8.19
N GLY A 67 11.48 -4.27 7.31
CA GLY A 67 10.62 -5.29 6.76
C GLY A 67 10.64 -5.29 5.24
N THR A 68 10.01 -6.31 4.67
CA THR A 68 9.87 -6.47 3.23
C THR A 68 8.43 -6.25 2.82
N PHE A 69 8.24 -5.58 1.70
CA PHE A 69 6.97 -5.42 1.01
C PHE A 69 7.09 -6.09 -0.35
N LEU A 70 6.13 -6.91 -0.74
CA LEU A 70 6.16 -7.59 -2.03
C LEU A 70 4.76 -7.60 -2.65
N ASP A 71 4.59 -6.87 -3.74
CA ASP A 71 3.36 -6.90 -4.53
C ASP A 71 3.48 -7.93 -5.67
N GLN A 72 3.10 -9.17 -5.43
CA GLN A 72 3.28 -10.25 -6.40
C GLN A 72 2.20 -10.26 -7.50
N LYS A 73 2.63 -10.63 -8.72
CA LYS A 73 1.73 -11.05 -9.81
C LYS A 73 2.19 -12.43 -10.37
N PRO A 74 2.11 -13.51 -9.59
CA PRO A 74 2.63 -14.79 -10.05
C PRO A 74 1.68 -15.38 -11.11
N LYS A 75 2.12 -15.38 -12.39
CA LYS A 75 1.48 -16.07 -13.55
C LYS A 75 -0.06 -15.90 -13.67
N ALA A 76 -0.61 -14.81 -13.14
CA ALA A 76 -2.04 -14.63 -12.97
C ALA A 76 -2.65 -13.87 -14.15
N MET A 77 -3.42 -14.58 -14.99
CA MET A 77 -4.26 -13.96 -16.03
C MET A 77 -5.42 -13.15 -15.42
N ARG A 78 -5.84 -13.47 -14.18
CA ARG A 78 -6.96 -12.80 -13.49
C ARG A 78 -6.51 -12.03 -12.24
N ARG A 79 -6.95 -10.77 -12.12
CA ARG A 79 -6.60 -9.82 -11.04
C ARG A 79 -6.86 -10.33 -9.62
N ARG A 80 -7.82 -11.25 -9.43
CA ARG A 80 -8.13 -11.87 -8.13
C ARG A 80 -6.98 -12.72 -7.55
N ASN A 81 -6.04 -13.15 -8.39
CA ASN A 81 -4.90 -13.96 -7.94
C ASN A 81 -3.69 -13.08 -7.54
N LYS A 82 -3.83 -11.75 -7.57
CA LYS A 82 -2.80 -10.82 -7.10
C LYS A 82 -2.72 -10.90 -5.58
N ARG A 83 -1.50 -10.97 -5.04
CA ARG A 83 -1.23 -11.03 -3.61
C ARG A 83 -0.19 -9.97 -3.29
N CYS A 84 -0.42 -9.21 -2.23
CA CYS A 84 0.60 -8.35 -1.67
C CYS A 84 0.91 -8.82 -0.25
N GLU A 85 2.18 -8.93 0.06
CA GLU A 85 2.70 -9.43 1.31
C GLU A 85 3.59 -8.36 1.95
N VAL A 86 3.49 -8.21 3.27
CA VAL A 86 4.38 -7.36 4.06
C VAL A 86 4.87 -8.18 5.24
N ALA A 87 6.17 -8.39 5.37
CA ALA A 87 6.77 -9.08 6.51
C ALA A 87 7.60 -8.07 7.31
N ILE A 88 7.23 -7.83 8.57
CA ILE A 88 7.90 -6.85 9.44
C ILE A 88 7.66 -7.16 10.91
N ALA A 89 8.69 -6.96 11.75
CA ALA A 89 8.62 -7.18 13.20
C ALA A 89 8.00 -8.54 13.59
N ASP A 90 8.47 -9.62 12.96
CA ASP A 90 8.00 -11.01 13.11
C ASP A 90 6.52 -11.26 12.77
N ARG A 91 5.88 -10.32 12.08
CA ARG A 91 4.49 -10.43 11.61
C ARG A 91 4.45 -10.50 10.09
N THR A 92 3.56 -11.34 9.57
CA THR A 92 3.30 -11.45 8.14
C THR A 92 1.90 -10.95 7.83
N TYR A 93 1.82 -9.92 7.00
CA TYR A 93 0.58 -9.35 6.53
C TYR A 93 0.31 -9.76 5.09
N LEU A 94 -0.93 -10.14 4.80
CA LEU A 94 -1.36 -10.54 3.47
C LEU A 94 -2.55 -9.71 3.02
N PHE A 95 -2.46 -9.14 1.82
CA PHE A 95 -3.57 -8.51 1.13
C PHE A 95 -4.13 -9.45 0.05
N ALA A 96 -5.13 -10.23 0.46
CA ALA A 96 -5.76 -11.25 -0.36
C ALA A 96 -6.95 -10.68 -1.14
N HIS A 97 -6.81 -10.59 -2.46
CA HIS A 97 -7.89 -10.16 -3.34
C HIS A 97 -8.97 -11.25 -3.44
N THR A 98 -10.20 -10.91 -3.10
CA THR A 98 -11.36 -11.80 -3.26
C THR A 98 -12.13 -11.50 -4.53
N SER A 99 -12.04 -10.26 -5.05
CA SER A 99 -12.61 -9.88 -6.35
C SER A 99 -11.82 -8.73 -6.98
N GLY A 100 -12.22 -8.31 -8.18
CA GLY A 100 -11.62 -7.16 -8.87
C GLY A 100 -11.83 -5.81 -8.19
N ARG A 101 -12.49 -5.72 -7.02
CA ARG A 101 -12.63 -4.49 -6.21
C ARG A 101 -12.62 -4.74 -4.71
N LYS A 102 -12.39 -5.98 -4.28
CA LYS A 102 -12.45 -6.36 -2.86
C LYS A 102 -11.21 -7.15 -2.47
N ALA A 103 -10.70 -6.86 -1.29
CA ALA A 103 -9.60 -7.59 -0.70
C ALA A 103 -9.79 -7.69 0.81
N THR A 104 -9.15 -8.69 1.40
CA THR A 104 -9.08 -8.87 2.86
C THR A 104 -7.62 -8.72 3.25
N ALA A 105 -7.36 -7.88 4.25
CA ALA A 105 -6.08 -7.78 4.92
C ALA A 105 -6.04 -8.79 6.06
N LEU A 106 -5.00 -9.60 6.11
CA LEU A 106 -4.75 -10.59 7.15
C LEU A 106 -3.42 -10.29 7.83
N ARG A 107 -3.29 -10.64 9.11
CA ARG A 107 -2.04 -10.73 9.86
C ARG A 107 -1.90 -12.15 10.36
N ASP A 108 -0.84 -12.84 9.96
CA ASP A 108 -0.55 -14.23 10.33
C ASP A 108 -1.75 -15.16 10.09
N GLY A 109 -2.48 -14.92 8.99
CA GLY A 109 -3.70 -15.65 8.63
C GLY A 109 -4.99 -15.18 9.31
N ILE A 110 -4.92 -14.26 10.28
CA ILE A 110 -6.08 -13.70 10.98
C ILE A 110 -6.59 -12.46 10.24
N PRO A 111 -7.88 -12.41 9.84
CA PRO A 111 -8.43 -11.24 9.15
C PRO A 111 -8.44 -9.98 10.05
N LEU A 112 -7.80 -8.90 9.58
CA LEU A 112 -7.80 -7.60 10.25
C LEU A 112 -8.86 -6.66 9.69
N ALA A 113 -9.00 -6.60 8.36
CA ALA A 113 -9.93 -5.69 7.71
C ALA A 113 -10.37 -6.19 6.33
N ARG A 114 -11.58 -5.80 5.92
CA ARG A 114 -12.05 -5.91 4.54
C ARG A 114 -12.00 -4.55 3.87
N MET A 115 -11.47 -4.52 2.67
CA MET A 115 -11.35 -3.31 1.86
C MET A 115 -12.13 -3.43 0.57
N GLU A 116 -12.91 -2.40 0.25
CA GLU A 116 -13.70 -2.34 -0.97
C GLU A 116 -13.49 -1.01 -1.69
N ARG A 117 -13.20 -1.08 -2.99
CA ARG A 117 -13.05 0.12 -3.82
C ARG A 117 -14.40 0.57 -4.38
N GLY A 118 -14.67 1.87 -4.28
CA GLY A 118 -15.91 2.49 -4.76
C GLY A 118 -16.20 2.30 -6.26
N ARG A 119 -17.49 2.38 -6.63
CA ARG A 119 -17.95 2.33 -8.03
C ARG A 119 -17.97 3.72 -8.68
N TRP A 120 -17.72 3.74 -10.00
CA TRP A 120 -17.94 4.78 -11.02
C TRP A 120 -17.60 6.26 -10.72
N SER A 121 -18.18 6.89 -9.69
CA SER A 121 -17.96 8.29 -9.28
C SER A 121 -17.00 8.44 -8.09
N ARG A 122 -16.75 7.35 -7.35
CA ARG A 122 -15.82 7.29 -6.21
C ARG A 122 -14.62 6.37 -6.48
N ARG A 123 -14.11 6.38 -7.72
CA ARG A 123 -13.18 5.34 -8.24
C ARG A 123 -11.90 5.16 -7.41
N ASN A 124 -11.53 6.16 -6.61
CA ASN A 124 -10.29 6.24 -5.85
C ASN A 124 -10.50 6.17 -4.33
N THR A 125 -11.74 6.01 -3.84
CA THR A 125 -11.98 5.78 -2.42
C THR A 125 -12.03 4.29 -2.13
N VAL A 126 -11.21 3.84 -1.19
CA VAL A 126 -11.29 2.51 -0.59
C VAL A 126 -12.02 2.68 0.74
N THR A 127 -13.09 1.93 0.95
CA THR A 127 -13.73 1.82 2.26
C THR A 127 -13.10 0.65 3.01
N ARG A 128 -12.89 0.83 4.31
CA ARG A 128 -12.24 -0.17 5.17
C ARG A 128 -13.17 -0.55 6.31
N LYS A 129 -13.54 -1.83 6.38
CA LYS A 129 -14.26 -2.39 7.51
C LYS A 129 -13.31 -3.20 8.37
N SER A 130 -12.97 -2.68 9.55
CA SER A 130 -12.17 -3.40 10.55
C SER A 130 -12.93 -4.64 11.05
N LEU A 131 -12.20 -5.73 11.23
CA LEU A 131 -12.70 -7.02 11.72
C LEU A 131 -12.07 -7.41 13.06
N ALA A 132 -10.96 -6.78 13.42
CA ALA A 132 -10.24 -6.99 14.67
C ALA A 132 -9.76 -5.65 15.24
N VAL A 133 -9.38 -5.66 16.52
CA VAL A 133 -8.61 -4.57 17.13
C VAL A 133 -7.22 -4.57 16.50
N VAL A 134 -6.74 -3.39 16.16
CA VAL A 134 -5.49 -3.15 15.44
C VAL A 134 -4.60 -2.24 16.27
N ASP A 135 -3.30 -2.53 16.30
CA ASP A 135 -2.30 -1.65 16.89
C ASP A 135 -1.73 -0.67 15.85
N ALA A 136 -0.74 0.14 16.24
CA ALA A 136 -0.15 1.14 15.35
C ALA A 136 0.59 0.51 14.16
N LEU A 137 1.19 -0.68 14.32
CA LEU A 137 1.86 -1.37 13.24
C LEU A 137 0.83 -1.93 12.25
N ASP A 138 -0.23 -2.52 12.76
CA ASP A 138 -1.36 -2.98 11.96
C ASP A 138 -1.96 -1.81 11.15
N GLU A 139 -2.19 -0.66 11.77
CA GLU A 139 -2.70 0.53 11.08
C GLU A 139 -1.73 1.08 10.03
N CYS A 140 -0.43 1.04 10.30
CA CYS A 140 0.60 1.40 9.33
C CYS A 140 0.49 0.52 8.07
N VAL A 141 0.44 -0.81 8.24
CA VAL A 141 0.34 -1.75 7.12
C VAL A 141 -1.02 -1.67 6.42
N LEU A 142 -2.12 -1.51 7.16
CA LEU A 142 -3.44 -1.31 6.56
C LEU A 142 -3.51 -0.03 5.74
N THR A 143 -2.80 1.03 6.14
CA THR A 143 -2.67 2.27 5.37
C THR A 143 -1.93 2.02 4.05
N ILE A 144 -0.87 1.19 4.06
CA ILE A 144 -0.22 0.73 2.82
C ILE A 144 -1.21 -0.01 1.92
N PHE A 145 -2.00 -0.95 2.45
CA PHE A 145 -2.97 -1.67 1.62
C PHE A 145 -4.09 -0.78 1.07
N GLU A 146 -4.54 0.21 1.84
CA GLU A 146 -5.59 1.13 1.45
C GLU A 146 -5.12 2.16 0.42
N LYS A 147 -3.95 2.77 0.65
CA LYS A 147 -3.44 3.87 -0.19
C LYS A 147 -2.51 3.37 -1.26
N VAL A 148 -1.57 2.49 -0.93
CA VAL A 148 -0.47 2.10 -1.81
C VAL A 148 -0.84 0.97 -2.76
N VAL A 149 -1.56 -0.06 -2.31
CA VAL A 149 -1.87 -1.25 -3.14
C VAL A 149 -3.26 -1.20 -3.77
N THR A 150 -4.29 -0.82 -3.02
CA THR A 150 -5.71 -0.71 -3.39
C THR A 150 -6.34 -1.96 -4.04
N PRO A 151 -7.60 -2.33 -3.70
CA PRO A 151 -8.28 -3.42 -4.38
C PRO A 151 -8.56 -3.13 -5.88
N GLY A 152 -8.11 -4.03 -6.76
CA GLY A 152 -8.62 -4.09 -8.15
C GLY A 152 -7.92 -3.27 -9.22
N ARG A 153 -6.94 -2.47 -8.83
CA ARG A 153 -6.01 -1.76 -9.71
C ARG A 153 -4.57 -2.14 -9.33
N THR A 154 -3.61 -1.82 -10.20
CA THR A 154 -2.26 -1.58 -9.72
C THR A 154 -2.35 -0.39 -8.78
N GLY A 155 -1.79 -0.46 -7.59
CA GLY A 155 -2.04 0.53 -6.55
C GLY A 155 -1.56 1.94 -6.86
N ALA A 156 -1.61 2.84 -5.87
CA ALA A 156 -1.34 4.27 -6.02
C ALA A 156 -0.22 4.61 -7.00
N PHE A 157 0.87 3.84 -7.05
CA PHE A 157 2.00 4.09 -7.92
C PHE A 157 1.71 4.22 -9.43
N ASP A 158 0.82 3.40 -10.02
CA ASP A 158 0.48 3.54 -11.46
C ASP A 158 -0.32 4.85 -11.72
N GLN A 159 -1.01 5.38 -10.71
CA GLN A 159 -1.87 6.57 -10.81
C GLN A 159 -1.13 7.84 -10.36
N VAL A 160 -0.26 7.76 -9.34
CA VAL A 160 0.63 8.83 -8.86
C VAL A 160 1.51 9.28 -10.01
N ILE A 161 2.19 8.36 -10.70
CA ILE A 161 3.01 8.69 -11.87
C ILE A 161 2.15 9.25 -12.99
N SER A 162 1.02 8.62 -13.32
CA SER A 162 0.14 9.12 -14.39
C SER A 162 -0.45 10.51 -14.09
N ASP A 163 -0.60 10.90 -12.82
CA ASP A 163 -1.10 12.22 -12.42
C ASP A 163 0.05 13.26 -12.39
N PHE A 164 1.32 12.84 -12.19
CA PHE A 164 2.51 13.69 -12.28
C PHE A 164 3.05 13.86 -13.71
N SER A 165 2.91 12.86 -14.58
CA SER A 165 3.34 12.95 -15.99
C SER A 165 2.39 13.78 -16.88
N ASN A 166 1.29 14.30 -16.33
CA ASN A 166 0.30 15.12 -17.05
C ASN A 166 0.19 16.56 -16.50
N ILE A 167 1.21 17.02 -15.75
CA ILE A 167 1.43 18.43 -15.40
C ILE A 167 2.59 18.94 -16.25
#